data_AF-A0A5C7Y4V8-F1
#
_entry.id   AF-A0A5C7Y4V8-F1
#
_cell.length_a   1.000
_cell.length_b   1.000
_cell.length_c   1.000
_cell.angle_alpha   90.00
_cell.angle_beta   90.00
_cell.angle_gamma   90.00
#
_symmetry.space_group_name_H-M   'P 1'
#
loop_
_entity.id
_entity.type
_entity.pdbx_description
1 polymer ?
#
loop_
_entity_poly.entity_id
_entity_poly.type
_entity_poly.pdbx_seq_one_letter_code
_entity_poly.pdbx_strand_id
1 'polypeptide(L)' 'MTLYTLETLVADIAFLALMVGVVVGIFFLVKAKAKRSAPSHLAPDWYPDPADGALLRYFDGQRWTGATRRRDAPPES' A
#
# COMPACT_ATOMS: atom_id res chain seq x y z
N MET A 1 -33.94 37.04 -8.56
CA MET A 1 -32.64 36.68 -9.17
C MET A 1 -31.62 36.19 -8.15
N THR A 2 -31.72 36.53 -6.86
CA THR A 2 -30.74 36.18 -5.81
C THR A 2 -30.89 34.75 -5.23
N LEU A 3 -32.09 34.17 -5.24
CA LEU A 3 -32.33 32.80 -4.74
C LEU A 3 -31.59 31.72 -5.56
N TYR A 4 -31.59 31.83 -6.89
CA TYR A 4 -30.87 30.90 -7.77
C TYR A 4 -29.36 30.92 -7.53
N THR A 5 -28.79 32.09 -7.26
CA THR A 5 -27.35 32.26 -6.99
C THR A 5 -26.91 31.55 -5.72
N LEU A 6 -27.75 31.55 -4.68
CA LEU A 6 -27.46 30.88 -3.42
C LEU A 6 -27.54 29.35 -3.57
N GLU A 7 -28.55 28.86 -4.29
CA GLU A 7 -28.73 27.43 -4.58
C GLU A 7 -27.55 26.88 -5.40
N THR A 8 -27.12 27.61 -6.43
CA THR A 8 -25.96 27.22 -7.24
C THR A 8 -24.65 27.25 -6.46
N LEU A 9 -24.48 28.21 -5.55
CA LEU A 9 -23.28 28.33 -4.73
C LEU A 9 -23.18 27.16 -3.74
N VAL A 10 -24.31 26.79 -3.11
CA VAL A 10 -24.36 25.64 -2.20
C VAL A 10 -24.08 24.33 -2.95
N ALA A 11 -24.66 24.17 -4.14
CA ALA A 11 -24.40 23.00 -4.98
C ALA A 11 -22.93 22.89 -5.42
N ASP A 12 -22.30 24.01 -5.79
CA ASP A 12 -20.88 24.07 -6.16
C ASP A 12 -19.96 23.71 -4.98
N ILE A 13 -20.21 24.29 -3.80
CA ILE A 13 -19.44 23.98 -2.58
C ILE A 13 -19.59 22.51 -2.20
N ALA A 14 -20.82 21.96 -2.26
CA ALA A 14 -21.07 20.56 -1.96
C ALA A 14 -20.34 19.64 -2.96
N PHE A 15 -20.34 20.00 -4.24
CA PHE A 15 -19.63 19.27 -5.29
C PHE A 15 -18.11 19.31 -5.08
N LEU A 16 -17.54 20.47 -4.76
CA LEU A 16 -16.12 20.62 -4.44
C LEU A 16 -15.73 19.81 -3.20
N ALA A 17 -16.53 19.87 -2.14
CA ALA A 17 -16.29 19.08 -0.93
C ALA A 17 -16.32 17.58 -1.21
N LEU A 18 -17.28 17.12 -2.02
CA LEU A 18 -17.36 15.73 -2.47
C LEU A 18 -16.13 15.34 -3.30
N MET A 19 -15.73 16.18 -4.26
CA MET A 19 -14.55 15.93 -5.10
C MET A 19 -13.27 15.84 -4.26
N VAL A 20 -13.07 16.76 -3.30
CA VAL A 20 -11.93 16.70 -2.38
C VAL A 20 -11.97 15.42 -1.55
N GLY A 21 -13.14 15.06 -1.00
CA GLY A 21 -13.32 13.82 -0.25
C GLY A 21 -12.99 12.57 -1.07
N VAL A 22 -13.44 12.52 -2.33
CA VAL A 22 -13.17 11.41 -3.25
C VAL A 22 -11.68 11.35 -3.59
N VAL A 23 -11.04 12.46 -3.91
CA VAL A 23 -9.59 12.51 -4.22
C VAL A 23 -8.77 12.07 -3.01
N VAL A 24 -9.08 12.58 -1.82
CA VAL A 24 -8.41 12.16 -0.58
C VAL A 24 -8.65 10.68 -0.31
N GLY A 25 -9.88 10.21 -0.47
CA GLY A 25 -10.25 8.80 -0.31
C GLY A 25 -9.48 7.89 -1.27
N ILE A 26 -9.38 8.26 -2.54
CA ILE A 26 -8.61 7.53 -3.56
C ILE A 26 -7.12 7.54 -3.22
N PHE A 27 -6.56 8.69 -2.84
CA PHE A 27 -5.15 8.81 -2.45
C PHE A 27 -4.82 7.91 -1.25
N PHE A 28 -5.69 7.89 -0.24
CA PHE A 28 -5.57 6.99 0.90
C PHE A 28 -5.75 5.52 0.50
N LEU A 29 -6.67 5.19 -0.42
CA LEU A 29 -6.89 3.84 -0.90
C LEU A 29 -5.69 3.28 -1.67
N VAL A 30 -5.08 4.10 -2.54
CA VAL A 30 -3.85 3.76 -3.26
C VAL A 30 -2.71 3.50 -2.28
N LYS A 31 -2.57 4.32 -1.22
CA LYS A 31 -1.57 4.08 -0.17
C LYS A 31 -1.88 2.85 0.69
N ALA A 32 -3.14 2.56 0.96
CA ALA A 32 -3.55 1.46 1.83
C ALA A 32 -3.34 0.06 1.20
N LYS A 33 -3.29 -0.03 -0.14
CA LYS A 33 -3.03 -1.31 -0.83
C LYS A 33 -1.60 -1.83 -0.61
N ALA A 34 -0.66 -0.96 -0.23
CA ALA A 34 0.71 -1.34 0.14
C ALA A 34 0.84 -1.96 1.56
N LYS A 35 -0.24 -1.95 2.35
CA LYS A 35 -0.29 -2.51 3.73
C LYS A 35 -1.25 -3.70 3.88
N ARG A 36 -1.59 -4.40 2.79
CA ARG A 36 -2.25 -5.72 2.88
C ARG A 36 -1.29 -6.87 2.60
N SER A 37 -0.01 -6.71 2.95
CA SER A 37 0.80 -7.88 3.29
C SER A 37 0.19 -8.43 4.58
N ALA A 38 -0.38 -9.64 4.51
CA ALA A 38 -1.01 -10.32 5.63
C ALA A 38 -0.16 -10.22 6.91
N PRO A 39 -0.77 -10.26 8.11
CA PRO A 39 0.00 -10.36 9.35
C PRO A 39 0.64 -11.74 9.40
N SER A 40 1.81 -11.86 8.78
CA SER A 40 2.64 -13.04 8.85
C SER A 40 3.38 -12.96 10.18
N HIS A 41 2.97 -13.78 11.14
CA HIS A 41 3.67 -14.08 12.40
C HIS A 41 5.07 -14.72 12.17
N LEU A 42 5.67 -14.47 11.00
CA LEU A 42 6.98 -14.95 10.61
C LEU A 42 8.02 -14.18 11.42
N ALA A 43 8.94 -14.91 12.03
CA ALA A 43 10.10 -14.31 12.64
C ALA A 43 10.99 -13.67 11.56
N PRO A 44 11.82 -12.68 11.92
CA PRO A 44 12.78 -12.12 10.97
C PRO A 44 13.80 -13.19 10.51
N ASP A 45 13.66 -13.68 9.27
CA ASP A 45 14.51 -14.74 8.71
C ASP A 45 14.44 -14.78 7.16
N TRP A 46 15.24 -15.67 6.56
CA TRP A 46 15.27 -15.94 5.13
C TRP A 46 14.26 -17.02 4.75
N TYR A 47 13.29 -16.65 3.90
CA TYR A 47 12.24 -17.55 3.44
C TYR A 47 12.28 -17.72 1.92
N PRO A 48 11.76 -18.82 1.35
CA PRO A 48 11.67 -19.01 -0.10
C PRO A 48 10.89 -17.88 -0.79
N ASP A 49 11.42 -17.34 -1.88
CA ASP A 49 10.72 -16.33 -2.68
C ASP A 49 9.59 -16.99 -3.51
N PRO A 50 8.33 -16.54 -3.40
CA PRO A 50 7.24 -17.09 -4.20
C PRO A 50 7.39 -16.83 -5.71
N ALA A 51 8.19 -15.85 -6.12
CA ALA A 51 8.47 -15.57 -7.52
C ALA A 51 9.55 -16.51 -8.11
N ASP A 52 10.49 -16.97 -7.28
CA ASP A 52 11.58 -17.86 -7.70
C ASP A 52 12.03 -18.75 -6.52
N GLY A 53 11.73 -20.04 -6.61
CA GLY A 53 12.07 -21.01 -5.56
C GLY A 53 13.56 -21.25 -5.35
N ALA A 54 14.42 -20.77 -6.27
CA ALA A 54 15.88 -20.82 -6.12
C ALA A 54 16.42 -19.65 -5.27
N LEU A 55 15.58 -18.66 -4.96
CA LEU A 55 15.93 -17.50 -4.16
C LEU A 55 15.28 -17.57 -2.77
N LEU A 56 16.02 -17.06 -1.79
CA LEU A 56 15.53 -16.74 -0.47
C LEU A 56 15.40 -15.23 -0.36
N ARG A 57 14.28 -14.75 0.17
CA ARG A 57 14.01 -13.34 0.44
C ARG A 57 13.95 -13.10 1.94
N TYR A 58 14.58 -12.03 2.40
CA TYR A 58 14.62 -11.71 3.81
C TYR A 58 13.32 -11.03 4.26
N PHE A 59 12.69 -11.55 5.31
CA PHE A 59 11.56 -10.96 6.01
C PHE A 59 12.06 -10.28 7.30
N ASP A 60 11.72 -9.01 7.53
CA ASP A 60 12.19 -8.24 8.70
C ASP A 60 11.28 -8.35 9.93
N GLY A 61 10.26 -9.22 9.88
CA GLY A 61 9.21 -9.34 10.91
C GLY A 61 8.00 -8.44 10.66
N GLN A 62 8.06 -7.50 9.72
CA GLN A 62 6.96 -6.59 9.38
C GLN A 62 6.67 -6.58 7.87
N ARG A 63 7.70 -6.72 7.03
CA ARG A 63 7.62 -6.70 5.57
C ARG A 63 8.72 -7.53 4.92
N TRP A 64 8.46 -7.95 3.70
CA TRP A 64 9.47 -8.52 2.82
C TRP A 64 10.42 -7.43 2.33
N THR A 65 11.71 -7.57 2.60
CA THR A 65 12.74 -6.63 2.17
C THR A 65 13.12 -6.85 0.70
N GLY A 66 13.95 -5.98 0.12
CA GLY A 66 14.53 -6.21 -1.21
C GLY A 66 15.74 -7.14 -1.21
N ALA A 67 16.16 -7.65 -0.05
CA ALA A 67 17.32 -8.51 0.05
C ALA A 67 16.95 -9.93 -0.37
N THR A 68 17.59 -10.41 -1.44
CA THR A 68 17.47 -11.78 -1.96
C THR A 68 18.83 -12.45 -1.99
N ARG A 69 18.89 -13.73 -1.65
CA ARG A 69 20.09 -14.56 -1.78
C ARG A 69 19.77 -15.88 -2.48
N ARG A 70 20.75 -16.49 -3.15
CA ARG A 70 20.60 -17.84 -3.68
C ARG A 70 20.44 -18.82 -2.52
N ARG A 71 19.49 -19.74 -2.63
CA ARG A 71 19.32 -20.82 -1.65
C ARG A 71 20.56 -21.72 -1.58
N ASP A 72 21.25 -21.89 -2.70
CA ASP A 72 22.41 -22.78 -2.85
C ASP A 72 23.76 -22.09 -2.58
N ALA A 73 23.74 -20.84 -2.10
CA ALA A 73 24.98 -20.14 -1.75
C ALA A 73 25.65 -20.86 -0.55
N PRO A 74 26.94 -21.24 -0.64
CA PRO A 74 27.67 -21.83 0.47
C PRO A 74 27.59 -20.90 1.70
N PRO A 75 27.45 -21.43 2.93
CA PRO A 75 27.58 -20.61 4.12
C PRO A 75 28.99 -20.01 4.14
N GLU A 76 29.10 -18.70 3.93
CA GLU A 76 30.36 -18.01 4.05
C GLU A 76 30.77 -18.07 5.53
N SER A 77 31.85 -18.80 5.79
CA SER A 77 32.40 -19.18 7.10
C SER A 77 33.02 -18.02 7.85
#